data_AF-A0A5B0EH43-F1
#
_entry.id   AF-A0A5B0EH43-F1
#
_cell.length_a   1.000
_cell.length_b   1.000
_cell.length_c   1.000
_cell.angle_alpha   90.00
_cell.angle_beta   90.00
_cell.angle_gamma   90.00
#
_symmetry.space_group_name_H-M   'P 1'
#
loop_
_entity.id
_entity.type
_entity.pdbx_description
1 polymer ?
#
loop_
_entity_poly.entity_id
_entity_poly.type
_entity_poly.pdbx_seq_one_letter_code
_entity_poly.pdbx_strand_id
1 'polypeptide(L)'
;MSQTKSTKCYIEEYESGPGKMSARLREKVTGRKVDLGITLEGKEGFLRFLSSAGVNKLMMPDVFSKDRHEDCIVVSGDADFDAPDEIRFIFNENLSYSFA
;
A
#
# COMPACT_ATOMS: atom_id res chain seq x y z
N MET A 1 19.74 -2.84 13.72
CA MET A 1 19.27 -4.06 13.04
C MET A 1 18.01 -3.67 12.30
N SER A 2 17.99 -3.71 10.96
CA SER A 2 16.76 -3.48 10.22
C SER A 2 15.89 -4.74 10.37
N GLN A 3 14.71 -4.58 10.96
CA GLN A 3 13.76 -5.67 11.07
C GLN A 3 12.91 -5.66 9.81
N THR A 4 13.09 -6.65 8.93
CA THR A 4 12.21 -6.83 7.78
C THR A 4 10.81 -7.16 8.30
N LYS A 5 9.83 -6.36 7.89
CA LYS A 5 8.43 -6.48 8.27
C LYS A 5 7.60 -6.75 7.03
N SER A 6 6.56 -7.55 7.17
CA SER A 6 5.54 -7.75 6.13
C SER A 6 4.18 -7.37 6.69
N THR A 7 3.37 -6.70 5.88
CA THR A 7 1.99 -6.36 6.24
C THR A 7 1.04 -6.52 5.05
N LYS A 8 -0.20 -6.91 5.35
CA LYS A 8 -1.28 -7.02 4.36
C LYS A 8 -2.01 -5.70 4.26
N CYS A 9 -2.14 -5.20 3.05
CA CYS A 9 -2.69 -3.91 2.74
C CYS A 9 -3.92 -4.02 1.84
N TYR A 10 -4.75 -2.99 1.89
CA TYR A 10 -5.78 -2.69 0.91
C TYR A 10 -5.53 -1.28 0.34
N ILE A 11 -6.06 -1.03 -0.85
CA ILE A 11 -6.11 0.28 -1.48
C ILE A 11 -7.32 1.02 -0.93
N GLU A 12 -7.09 2.14 -0.26
CA GLU A 12 -8.14 3.10 0.06
C GLU A 12 -8.16 4.20 -1.00
N GLU A 13 -9.30 4.38 -1.66
CA GLU A 13 -9.59 5.52 -2.50
C GLU A 13 -10.21 6.65 -1.67
N TYR A 14 -9.77 7.88 -1.91
CA TYR A 14 -10.26 9.05 -1.21
C TYR A 14 -10.19 10.29 -2.11
N GLU A 15 -11.04 11.27 -1.82
CA GLU A 15 -10.99 12.57 -2.49
C GLU A 15 -9.94 13.44 -1.81
N SER A 16 -8.87 13.79 -2.54
CA SER A 16 -7.78 14.64 -2.03
C SER A 16 -8.04 16.15 -2.24
N GLY A 17 -9.10 16.47 -2.98
CA GLY A 17 -9.56 17.82 -3.29
C GLY A 17 -10.72 17.74 -4.29
N PRO A 18 -11.41 18.85 -4.61
CA PRO A 18 -12.64 18.84 -5.40
C PRO A 18 -12.48 18.08 -6.73
N GLY A 19 -13.14 16.94 -6.86
CA GLY A 19 -13.11 16.06 -8.04
C GLY A 19 -11.79 15.30 -8.25
N LYS A 20 -10.84 15.36 -7.31
CA LYS A 20 -9.54 14.71 -7.40
C LYS A 20 -9.49 13.45 -6.55
N MET A 21 -9.88 12.33 -7.16
CA MET A 21 -9.71 11.02 -6.56
C MET A 21 -8.23 10.64 -6.46
N SER A 22 -7.87 10.01 -5.36
CA SER A 22 -6.52 9.56 -5.04
C SER A 22 -6.59 8.24 -4.30
N ALA A 23 -5.48 7.51 -4.28
CA ALA A 23 -5.39 6.21 -3.67
C ALA A 23 -4.18 6.14 -2.73
N ARG A 24 -4.29 5.37 -1.65
CA ARG A 24 -3.20 5.05 -0.73
C ARG A 24 -3.31 3.63 -0.20
N LEU A 25 -2.23 3.11 0.37
CA LEU A 25 -2.26 1.84 1.08
C LEU A 25 -2.62 2.04 2.55
N ARG A 26 -3.44 1.13 3.05
CA ARG A 26 -3.73 0.96 4.48
C ARG A 26 -3.60 -0.49 4.88
N GLU A 27 -3.13 -0.74 6.09
CA GLU A 27 -3.04 -2.08 6.65
C GLU A 27 -4.45 -2.66 6.87
N LYS A 28 -4.71 -3.90 6.45
CA LYS A 28 -6.04 -4.53 6.59
C LYS A 28 -6.48 -4.66 8.05
N VAL A 29 -5.57 -5.08 8.95
CA VAL A 29 -5.90 -5.37 10.35
C VAL A 29 -6.30 -4.10 11.11
N THR A 30 -5.43 -3.10 11.13
CA THR A 30 -5.63 -1.88 11.94
C THR A 30 -6.31 -0.77 11.15
N GLY A 31 -6.19 -0.77 9.82
CA GLY A 31 -6.55 0.37 8.97
C GLY A 31 -5.52 1.49 8.99
N ARG A 32 -4.37 1.33 9.65
CA ARG A 32 -3.36 2.39 9.74
C ARG A 32 -2.68 2.63 8.39
N LYS A 33 -2.09 3.81 8.21
CA LYS A 33 -1.44 4.21 6.95
C LYS A 33 -0.22 3.32 6.70
N VAL A 34 0.01 2.95 5.44
CA VAL A 34 1.26 2.31 5.02
C VAL A 34 1.97 3.24 4.05
N ASP A 35 3.08 3.80 4.49
CA ASP A 35 3.97 4.66 3.72
C ASP A 35 5.19 3.86 3.27
N LEU A 36 5.53 3.96 1.99
CA LEU A 36 6.60 3.19 1.39
C LEU A 36 7.94 3.96 1.37
N GLY A 37 7.98 5.18 1.92
CA GLY A 37 9.18 6.03 1.90
C GLY A 37 9.65 6.39 0.49
N ILE A 38 8.78 6.19 -0.51
CA ILE A 38 9.13 6.25 -1.93
C ILE A 38 9.62 7.65 -2.32
N THR A 39 10.77 7.69 -2.99
CA THR A 39 11.33 8.90 -3.61
C THR A 39 10.59 9.26 -4.90
N LEU A 40 10.87 10.43 -5.48
CA LEU A 40 10.26 10.84 -6.74
C LEU A 40 10.50 9.82 -7.87
N GLU A 41 11.68 9.20 -7.90
CA GLU A 41 12.06 8.18 -8.90
C GLU A 41 11.28 6.86 -8.71
N GLY A 42 11.08 6.42 -7.46
CA GLY A 42 10.29 5.21 -7.17
C GLY A 42 8.77 5.38 -7.35
N LYS A 43 8.30 6.63 -7.43
CA LYS A 43 6.87 6.98 -7.43
C LYS A 43 6.15 6.47 -8.68
N GLU A 44 6.78 6.53 -9.84
CA GLU A 44 6.14 6.11 -11.10
C GLU A 44 5.80 4.62 -11.13
N GLY A 45 6.74 3.78 -10.66
CA GLY A 45 6.53 2.33 -10.58
C GLY A 45 5.37 1.97 -9.67
N PHE A 46 5.31 2.60 -8.50
CA PHE A 46 4.24 2.39 -7.54
C PHE A 46 2.88 2.90 -8.04
N LEU A 47 2.83 4.07 -8.68
CA LEU A 47 1.60 4.58 -9.29
C LEU A 47 1.10 3.66 -10.42
N ARG A 48 2.00 3.11 -11.22
CA ARG A 48 1.66 2.12 -12.25
C ARG A 48 1.07 0.85 -11.63
N PHE A 49 1.65 0.37 -10.53
CA PHE A 49 1.12 -0.76 -9.77
C PHE A 49 -0.29 -0.50 -9.20
N LEU A 50 -0.53 0.66 -8.58
CA LEU A 50 -1.87 1.01 -8.11
C LEU A 50 -2.87 1.16 -9.27
N SER A 51 -2.41 1.70 -10.40
CA SER A 51 -3.26 1.88 -11.59
C SER A 51 -3.68 0.53 -12.19
N SER A 52 -2.80 -0.48 -12.19
CA SER A 52 -3.16 -1.82 -12.67
C SER A 52 -4.21 -2.49 -11.77
N ALA A 53 -4.18 -2.26 -10.45
CA ALA A 53 -5.25 -2.66 -9.56
C ALA A 53 -6.58 -1.97 -9.91
N GLY A 54 -6.55 -0.67 -10.20
CA GLY A 54 -7.73 0.11 -10.56
C GLY A 54 -8.40 -0.39 -11.85
N VAL A 55 -7.61 -0.72 -12.87
CA VAL A 55 -8.12 -1.29 -14.14
C VAL A 55 -8.76 -2.66 -13.93
N ASN A 56 -8.22 -3.46 -13.00
CA ASN A 56 -8.69 -4.82 -12.71
C ASN A 56 -9.63 -4.90 -11.50
N LYS A 57 -10.23 -3.78 -11.08
CA LYS A 57 -11.07 -3.71 -9.87
C LYS A 57 -12.26 -4.68 -9.87
N LEU A 58 -12.80 -5.01 -11.04
CA LEU A 58 -13.86 -6.02 -11.17
C LEU A 58 -13.36 -7.45 -10.93
N MET A 59 -12.09 -7.72 -11.23
CA MET A 59 -11.46 -9.03 -11.07
C MET A 59 -10.89 -9.22 -9.66
N MET A 60 -10.42 -8.14 -9.02
CA MET A 60 -9.82 -8.14 -7.68
C MET A 60 -10.44 -7.07 -6.78
N PRO A 61 -11.76 -7.15 -6.50
CA PRO A 61 -12.45 -6.12 -5.70
C PRO A 61 -11.94 -6.06 -4.25
N ASP A 62 -11.42 -7.18 -3.74
CA ASP A 62 -11.02 -7.35 -2.35
C ASP A 62 -9.73 -6.59 -2.00
N VAL A 63 -8.90 -6.28 -2.99
CA VAL A 63 -7.74 -5.38 -2.85
C VAL A 63 -8.18 -3.98 -2.42
N PHE A 64 -9.41 -3.57 -2.72
CA PHE A 64 -9.98 -2.27 -2.36
C PHE A 64 -10.83 -2.31 -1.08
N SER A 65 -10.84 -3.44 -0.37
CA SER A 65 -11.65 -3.63 0.83
C SER A 65 -10.77 -3.87 2.05
N LYS A 66 -11.12 -3.25 3.18
CA LYS A 66 -10.48 -3.55 4.47
C LYS A 66 -10.87 -4.95 4.98
N ASP A 67 -12.16 -5.29 4.88
CA ASP A 67 -12.75 -6.41 5.61
C ASP A 67 -12.67 -7.74 4.87
N ARG A 68 -12.44 -7.71 3.56
CA ARG A 68 -12.28 -8.92 2.75
C ARG A 68 -10.83 -9.33 2.66
N HIS A 69 -10.56 -10.63 2.62
CA HIS A 69 -9.22 -11.18 2.81
C HIS A 69 -8.79 -12.13 1.68
N GLU A 70 -9.58 -12.25 0.61
CA GLU A 70 -9.26 -13.15 -0.52
C GLU A 70 -8.10 -12.58 -1.34
N ASP A 71 -8.15 -11.29 -1.67
CA ASP A 71 -7.05 -10.57 -2.33
C ASP A 71 -6.52 -9.42 -1.46
N CYS A 72 -5.21 -9.21 -1.48
CA CYS A 72 -4.54 -8.13 -0.80
C CYS A 72 -3.29 -7.66 -1.52
N ILE A 73 -2.71 -6.55 -1.04
CA ILE A 73 -1.35 -6.16 -1.39
C ILE A 73 -0.47 -6.52 -0.20
N VAL A 74 0.53 -7.36 -0.39
CA VAL A 74 1.54 -7.59 0.64
C VAL A 74 2.67 -6.59 0.41
N VAL A 75 2.96 -5.79 1.43
CA VAL A 75 4.14 -4.92 1.48
C VAL A 75 5.16 -5.54 2.42
N SER A 76 6.40 -5.72 1.96
CA SER A 76 7.50 -6.21 2.77
C SER A 76 8.74 -5.35 2.60
N GLY A 77 9.49 -5.12 3.68
CA GLY A 77 10.73 -4.36 3.65
C GLY A 77 11.24 -3.96 5.02
N ASP A 78 12.30 -3.17 5.06
CA ASP A 78 12.81 -2.61 6.31
C ASP A 78 11.89 -1.50 6.81
N ALA A 79 11.46 -1.58 8.08
CA ALA A 79 10.65 -0.53 8.69
C ALA A 79 11.52 0.64 9.16
N ASP A 80 11.19 1.86 8.74
CA ASP A 80 11.75 3.11 9.25
C ASP A 80 11.15 3.42 10.63
N PHE A 81 9.82 3.32 10.74
CA PHE A 81 9.11 3.31 12.02
C PHE A 81 7.78 2.55 11.93
N ASP A 82 7.29 2.13 13.09
CA ASP A 82 6.04 1.37 13.26
C ASP A 82 5.24 1.98 14.42
N ALA A 83 4.24 2.80 14.08
CA ALA A 83 3.41 3.54 15.00
C ALA A 83 1.94 3.07 14.92
N PRO A 84 1.09 3.38 15.92
CA PRO A 84 -0.31 2.96 15.91
C PRO A 84 -1.11 3.43 14.69
N ASP A 85 -0.74 4.56 14.10
CA ASP A 85 -1.43 5.24 13.00
C ASP A 85 -0.71 5.12 11.64
N GLU A 86 0.57 4.77 11.63
CA GLU A 86 1.37 4.63 10.42
C GLU A 86 2.50 3.61 10.56
N ILE A 87 2.70 2.80 9.52
CA ILE A 87 3.96 2.10 9.28
C ILE A 87 4.65 2.82 8.12
N ARG A 88 5.91 3.19 8.30
CA ARG A 88 6.75 3.65 7.19
C ARG A 88 7.84 2.62 6.91
N PHE A 89 7.94 2.23 5.65
CA PHE A 89 9.05 1.44 5.14
C PHE A 89 10.16 2.33 4.58
N ILE A 90 11.39 1.83 4.61
CA ILE A 90 12.54 2.43 3.96
C ILE A 90 12.50 2.07 2.48
N PHE A 91 12.62 3.05 1.60
CA PHE A 91 12.74 2.83 0.17
C PHE A 91 14.17 2.39 -0.19
N ASN A 92 14.39 1.07 -0.19
CA ASN A 92 15.64 0.42 -0.55
C ASN A 92 15.38 -0.89 -1.33
N GLU A 93 16.43 -1.66 -1.60
CA GLU A 93 16.37 -2.94 -2.31
C GLU A 93 15.53 -4.03 -1.63
N ASN A 94 15.25 -3.90 -0.33
CA ASN A 94 14.44 -4.85 0.42
C ASN A 94 12.94 -4.52 0.34
N LEU A 95 12.57 -3.35 -0.16
CA LEU A 95 11.18 -2.96 -0.32
C LEU A 95 10.54 -3.70 -1.51
N SER A 96 9.44 -4.40 -1.23
CA SER A 96 8.63 -5.09 -2.21
C SER A 96 7.14 -4.90 -1.93
N TYR A 97 6.35 -4.86 -3.00
CA TYR A 97 4.89 -4.86 -2.94
C TYR A 97 4.32 -5.72 -4.08
N SER A 98 3.40 -6.62 -3.74
CA SER A 98 2.79 -7.53 -4.72
C SER A 98 1.35 -7.86 -4.35
N PHE A 99 0.54 -8.21 -5.35
CA PHE A 99 -0.78 -8.80 -5.10
C PHE A 99 -0.61 -10.23 -4.54
N ALA A 100 -1.44 -10.61 -3.57
CA ALA A 100 -1.41 -11.91 -2.92
C ALA A 100 -2.80 -12.33 -2.43
#